data_AF-A0A645AEZ6-F1
#
_entry.id   AF-A0A645AEZ6-F1
#
_cell.length_a   1.000
_cell.length_b   1.000
_cell.length_c   1.000
_cell.angle_alpha   90.00
_cell.angle_beta   90.00
_cell.angle_gamma   90.00
#
_symmetry.space_group_name_H-M   'P 1'
#
loop_
_entity.id
_entity.type
_entity.pdbx_description
1 polymer ?
#
loop_
_entity_poly.entity_id
_entity_poly.type
_entity_poly.pdbx_seq_one_letter_code
_entity_poly.pdbx_strand_id
1 'polypeptide(L)'
;MTRSTSDSVLPSPGSVTEPVLLPGFNDSLVLYTPRVLMADGWAPELGRSQAWSHNALVLAVGAFLFCLAMSSKFIGGYLGLNLEVSDLGIVWFVLLLLFSSVLQNVRQRRKVRYHSSGAGVDSVRRRVERFAEQHPQWSMRLYALPYGVRVIVTHAEFDPADNAVKELCKAIGAWPTYAADCALNQRFAVLVCSNESAYRDFQHRLLAEFGATPVHPAVVPTVNLHDRAVGLPTSALLI
;
A
#
# COMPACT_ATOMS: atom_id res chain seq x y z
N MET A 1 10.91 34.61 15.01
CA MET A 1 10.08 33.45 14.63
C MET A 1 10.76 32.20 15.16
N THR A 2 10.44 31.85 16.40
CA THR A 2 11.01 30.73 17.14
C THR A 2 10.36 29.43 16.70
N ARG A 3 11.13 28.58 16.02
CA ARG A 3 10.73 27.23 15.64
C ARG A 3 10.79 26.38 16.92
N SER A 4 9.64 26.22 17.58
CA SER A 4 9.50 25.31 18.71
C SER A 4 9.74 23.89 18.21
N THR A 5 10.88 23.31 18.60
CA THR A 5 11.12 21.88 18.57
C THR A 5 10.20 21.26 19.60
N SER A 6 8.98 20.88 19.18
CA SER A 6 8.13 20.03 19.99
C SER A 6 8.80 18.66 20.05
N ASP A 7 9.35 18.32 21.21
CA ASP A 7 9.66 16.94 21.56
C ASP A 7 8.41 16.10 21.28
N SER A 8 8.49 15.24 20.26
CA SER A 8 7.43 14.32 19.89
C SER A 8 7.36 13.20 20.93
N VAL A 9 6.86 13.54 22.12
CA VAL A 9 6.47 12.58 23.13
C VAL A 9 5.33 11.77 22.53
N LEU A 10 5.58 10.50 22.24
CA LEU A 10 4.53 9.58 21.85
C LEU A 10 3.45 9.61 22.93
N PRO A 11 2.18 9.84 22.57
CA PRO A 11 1.13 9.96 23.55
C PRO A 11 0.97 8.64 24.33
N SER A 12 0.55 8.77 25.60
CA SER A 12 0.30 7.64 26.50
C SER A 12 -0.66 6.63 25.86
N PRO A 13 -0.41 5.31 26.00
CA PRO A 13 -1.14 4.24 25.30
C PRO A 13 -2.64 4.10 25.66
N GLY A 14 -3.22 5.01 26.46
CA GLY A 14 -4.59 4.92 26.96
C GLY A 14 -5.61 5.90 26.37
N SER A 15 -5.20 6.90 25.58
CA SER A 15 -6.14 7.91 25.02
C SER A 15 -6.22 7.88 23.50
N VAL A 16 -7.42 8.12 22.96
CA VAL A 16 -7.59 8.51 21.57
C VAL A 16 -6.93 9.87 21.41
N THR A 17 -5.96 9.96 20.51
CA THR A 17 -5.14 11.17 20.37
C THR A 17 -5.50 11.90 19.10
N GLU A 18 -5.40 13.23 19.12
CA GLU A 18 -5.45 13.98 17.88
C GLU A 18 -4.31 13.52 16.96
N PRO A 19 -4.50 13.56 15.63
CA PRO A 19 -3.49 13.10 14.72
C PRO A 19 -2.18 13.88 14.90
N VAL A 20 -1.07 13.18 15.15
CA VAL A 20 0.24 13.79 15.43
C VAL A 20 1.10 13.81 14.15
N LEU A 21 1.79 14.92 13.90
CA LEU A 21 2.75 15.02 12.79
C LEU A 21 3.90 14.04 12.96
N LEU A 22 4.16 13.24 11.92
CA LEU A 22 5.34 12.38 11.90
C LEU A 22 6.58 13.18 11.47
N PRO A 23 7.66 13.18 12.27
CA PRO A 23 8.92 13.76 11.85
C PRO A 23 9.46 13.02 10.60
N GLY A 24 9.75 13.76 9.53
CA GLY A 24 10.35 13.22 8.31
C GLY A 24 9.37 12.79 7.21
N PHE A 25 8.07 12.79 7.48
CA PHE A 25 7.04 12.63 6.45
C PHE A 25 6.31 13.97 6.28
N ASN A 26 6.66 14.71 5.22
CA ASN A 26 5.91 15.93 4.88
C ASN A 26 4.44 15.55 4.66
N ASP A 27 3.58 16.21 5.41
CA ASP A 27 2.13 16.14 5.32
C ASP A 27 1.44 14.83 5.73
N SER A 28 2.07 14.02 6.58
CA SER A 28 1.46 12.82 7.16
C SER A 28 1.27 12.96 8.68
N LEU A 29 0.03 12.82 9.13
CA LEU A 29 -0.37 12.66 10.52
C LEU A 29 -0.53 11.17 10.85
N VAL A 30 -0.37 10.80 12.12
CA VAL A 30 -0.76 9.47 12.61
C VAL A 30 -1.86 9.61 13.63
N LEU A 31 -2.93 8.86 13.42
CA LEU A 31 -3.98 8.69 14.40
C LEU A 31 -3.68 7.44 15.22
N TYR A 32 -3.49 7.62 16.54
CA TYR A 32 -3.37 6.50 17.48
C TYR A 32 -4.68 6.27 18.20
N THR A 33 -5.03 5.00 18.34
CA THR A 33 -6.24 4.58 19.06
C THR A 33 -5.91 3.38 19.94
N PRO A 34 -6.32 3.38 21.22
CA PRO A 34 -5.95 2.31 22.14
C PRO A 34 -6.77 1.03 21.95
N ARG A 35 -8.02 1.18 21.49
CA ARG A 35 -9.04 0.13 21.56
C ARG A 35 -9.87 -0.05 20.29
N VAL A 36 -9.66 0.78 19.26
CA VAL A 36 -10.41 0.68 18.01
C VAL A 36 -9.52 0.05 16.96
N LEU A 37 -9.87 -1.17 16.56
CA LEU A 37 -9.13 -1.87 15.52
C LEU A 37 -9.32 -1.13 14.18
N MET A 38 -8.25 -0.47 13.77
CA MET A 38 -8.10 0.13 12.45
C MET A 38 -6.89 -0.49 11.78
N ALA A 39 -7.00 -0.86 10.51
CA ALA A 39 -5.89 -1.44 9.76
C ALA A 39 -5.97 -1.10 8.27
N ASP A 40 -4.81 -0.85 7.67
CA ASP A 40 -4.68 -0.58 6.25
C ASP A 40 -4.36 -1.89 5.51
N GLY A 41 -5.29 -2.32 4.66
CA GLY A 41 -5.12 -3.44 3.75
C GLY A 41 -4.48 -2.97 2.45
N TRP A 42 -3.40 -3.65 2.03
CA TRP A 42 -2.69 -3.33 0.80
C TRP A 42 -2.94 -4.40 -0.28
N ALA A 43 -2.78 -4.05 -1.55
CA ALA A 43 -2.84 -5.00 -2.65
C ALA A 43 -1.41 -5.47 -3.01
N PRO A 44 -0.93 -6.61 -2.48
CA PRO A 44 0.44 -7.09 -2.74
C PRO A 44 0.71 -7.51 -4.19
N GLU A 45 -0.33 -7.62 -5.03
CA GLU A 45 -0.28 -8.20 -6.38
C GLU A 45 0.61 -7.43 -7.39
N LEU A 46 1.23 -6.32 -7.01
CA LEU A 46 2.18 -5.56 -7.85
C LEU A 46 3.60 -5.52 -7.24
N GLY A 47 3.98 -6.64 -6.64
CA GLY A 47 5.20 -6.85 -5.86
C GLY A 47 6.51 -6.53 -6.60
N ARG A 48 7.42 -5.91 -5.83
CA ARG A 48 8.82 -5.57 -6.19
C ARG A 48 9.62 -6.74 -6.78
N SER A 49 9.23 -7.99 -6.56
CA SER A 49 9.96 -9.17 -7.02
C SER A 49 9.81 -9.45 -8.52
N GLN A 50 8.70 -9.05 -9.16
CA GLN A 50 8.48 -9.32 -10.59
C GLN A 50 9.28 -8.37 -11.49
N ALA A 51 9.61 -7.17 -11.01
CA ALA A 51 10.43 -6.21 -11.76
C ALA A 51 11.92 -6.59 -11.75
N TRP A 52 12.42 -7.09 -10.62
CA TRP A 52 13.84 -7.46 -10.47
C TRP A 52 14.20 -8.71 -11.28
N SER A 53 13.37 -9.76 -11.22
CA SER A 53 13.63 -11.00 -11.97
C SER A 53 13.57 -10.80 -13.48
N HIS A 54 12.67 -9.95 -13.96
CA HIS A 54 12.52 -9.67 -15.39
C HIS A 54 13.65 -8.81 -15.95
N ASN A 55 14.08 -7.79 -15.20
CA ASN A 55 15.23 -6.97 -15.61
C ASN A 55 16.53 -7.78 -15.64
N ALA A 56 16.73 -8.65 -14.64
CA ALA A 56 17.86 -9.57 -14.63
C ALA A 56 17.83 -10.52 -15.83
N LEU A 57 16.64 -11.03 -16.21
CA LEU A 57 16.48 -11.90 -17.37
C LEU A 57 16.79 -11.16 -18.68
N VAL A 58 16.27 -9.93 -18.87
CA VAL A 58 16.54 -9.13 -20.08
C VAL A 58 18.02 -8.80 -20.21
N LEU A 59 18.69 -8.45 -19.10
CA LEU A 59 20.14 -8.22 -19.09
C LEU A 59 20.93 -9.50 -19.38
N ALA A 60 20.51 -10.64 -18.84
CA ALA A 60 21.16 -11.93 -19.09
C ALA A 60 21.02 -12.36 -20.56
N VAL A 61 19.83 -12.21 -21.16
CA VAL A 61 19.59 -12.52 -22.58
C VAL A 61 20.35 -11.54 -23.47
N GLY A 62 20.35 -10.24 -23.14
CA GLY A 62 21.12 -9.23 -23.88
C GLY A 62 22.63 -9.51 -23.84
N ALA A 63 23.17 -9.84 -22.66
CA ALA A 63 24.57 -10.21 -22.50
C ALA A 63 24.91 -11.51 -23.25
N PHE A 64 24.04 -12.51 -23.23
CA PHE A 64 24.23 -13.76 -23.97
C PHE A 64 24.28 -13.53 -25.49
N LEU A 65 23.34 -12.77 -26.04
CA LEU A 65 23.32 -12.43 -27.47
C LEU A 65 24.56 -11.60 -27.87
N PHE A 66 25.01 -10.69 -27.00
CA PHE A 66 26.24 -9.95 -27.20
C PHE A 66 27.47 -10.87 -27.24
N CYS A 67 27.59 -11.81 -26.30
CA CYS A 67 28.66 -12.81 -26.28
C CYS A 67 28.63 -13.72 -27.51
N LEU A 68 27.44 -14.12 -27.98
CA LEU A 68 27.26 -14.91 -29.20
C LEU A 68 27.70 -14.14 -30.45
N ALA A 69 27.35 -12.85 -30.54
CA ALA A 69 27.81 -11.98 -31.63
C ALA A 69 29.33 -11.82 -31.60
N MET A 70 29.93 -11.68 -30.41
CA MET A 70 31.38 -11.59 -30.25
C MET A 70 32.11 -12.90 -30.56
N SER A 71 31.55 -14.06 -30.21
CA SER A 71 32.14 -15.36 -30.53
C SER A 71 32.05 -15.70 -32.02
N SER A 72 31.02 -15.21 -32.72
CA SER A 72 30.89 -15.35 -34.17
C SER A 72 32.03 -14.67 -34.95
N LYS A 73 32.58 -13.55 -34.44
CA LYS A 73 33.80 -12.91 -35.01
C LYS A 73 35.02 -13.80 -34.88
N PHE A 74 35.16 -14.48 -33.75
CA PHE A 74 36.31 -15.34 -33.46
C PHE A 74 36.31 -16.57 -34.38
N ILE A 75 35.14 -17.16 -34.63
CA ILE A 75 34.96 -18.34 -35.49
C ILE A 75 35.00 -17.97 -36.98
N GLY A 76 34.35 -16.88 -37.39
CA GLY A 76 34.33 -16.39 -38.78
C GLY A 76 35.71 -15.97 -39.27
N GLY A 77 36.52 -15.35 -38.40
CA GLY A 77 37.93 -15.04 -38.69
C GLY A 77 38.81 -16.28 -38.86
N TYR A 78 38.49 -17.38 -38.15
CA TYR A 78 39.22 -18.65 -38.25
C TYR A 78 38.86 -19.46 -39.53
N LEU A 79 37.64 -19.29 -40.04
CA LEU A 79 37.11 -20.00 -41.22
C LEU A 79 37.13 -19.17 -42.52
N GLY A 80 37.59 -17.92 -42.49
CA GLY A 80 37.68 -17.05 -43.67
C GLY A 80 36.32 -16.62 -44.25
N LEU A 81 35.23 -16.77 -43.50
CA LEU A 81 33.89 -16.35 -43.90
C LEU A 81 33.62 -14.94 -43.37
N ASN A 82 33.69 -13.94 -44.24
CA ASN A 82 33.37 -12.55 -43.92
C ASN A 82 31.85 -12.37 -43.82
N LEU A 83 31.26 -12.77 -42.71
CA LEU A 83 29.89 -12.41 -42.35
C LEU A 83 29.93 -11.11 -41.53
N GLU A 84 29.65 -9.97 -42.18
CA GLU A 84 29.63 -8.61 -41.59
C GLU A 84 28.42 -8.38 -40.67
N VAL A 85 28.12 -9.31 -39.77
CA VAL A 85 26.99 -9.19 -38.82
C VAL A 85 27.38 -8.34 -37.59
N SER A 86 28.60 -7.81 -37.55
CA SER A 86 29.22 -7.21 -36.38
C SER A 86 28.73 -5.83 -35.99
N ASP A 87 28.34 -5.02 -36.98
CA ASP A 87 28.14 -3.59 -36.75
C ASP A 87 26.72 -3.29 -36.23
N LEU A 88 25.83 -4.27 -36.35
CA LEU A 88 24.46 -4.21 -35.84
C LEU A 88 24.34 -4.62 -34.37
N GLY A 89 25.36 -5.24 -33.78
CA GLY A 89 25.30 -5.73 -32.39
C GLY A 89 25.13 -4.61 -31.37
N ILE A 90 25.85 -3.50 -31.55
CA ILE A 90 25.70 -2.30 -30.70
C ILE A 90 24.30 -1.70 -30.88
N VAL A 91 23.81 -1.63 -32.12
CA VAL A 91 22.47 -1.12 -32.43
C VAL A 91 21.39 -1.97 -31.75
N TRP A 92 21.47 -3.31 -31.84
CA TRP A 92 20.55 -4.22 -31.17
C TRP A 92 20.60 -4.12 -29.65
N PHE A 93 21.79 -3.98 -29.08
CA PHE A 93 21.96 -3.80 -27.63
C PHE A 93 21.31 -2.50 -27.14
N VAL A 94 21.54 -1.39 -27.86
CA VAL A 94 20.92 -0.10 -27.55
C VAL A 94 19.39 -0.17 -27.70
N LEU A 95 18.88 -0.82 -28.76
CA LEU A 95 17.45 -1.03 -28.96
C LEU A 95 16.81 -1.87 -27.83
N LEU A 96 17.51 -2.90 -27.34
CA LEU A 96 17.06 -3.72 -26.19
C LEU A 96 16.97 -2.90 -24.90
N LEU A 97 17.94 -2.03 -24.63
CA LEU A 97 17.92 -1.15 -23.47
C LEU A 97 16.78 -0.13 -23.55
N LEU A 98 16.58 0.48 -24.72
CA LEU A 98 15.48 1.43 -24.95
C LEU A 98 14.12 0.72 -24.84
N PHE A 99 13.97 -0.47 -25.43
CA PHE A 99 12.75 -1.27 -25.34
C PHE A 99 12.42 -1.63 -23.89
N SER A 100 13.43 -2.06 -23.11
CA SER A 100 13.28 -2.34 -21.67
C SER A 100 12.83 -1.10 -20.89
N SER A 101 13.45 0.06 -21.15
CA SER A 101 13.09 1.33 -20.52
C SER A 101 11.65 1.78 -20.84
N VAL A 102 11.23 1.65 -22.11
CA VAL A 102 9.86 1.96 -22.53
C VAL A 102 8.86 1.01 -21.88
N LEU A 103 9.13 -0.30 -21.85
CA LEU A 103 8.26 -1.26 -21.17
C LEU A 103 8.14 -0.97 -19.67
N GLN A 104 9.24 -0.62 -19.00
CA GLN A 104 9.24 -0.23 -17.60
C GLN A 104 8.40 1.03 -17.37
N ASN A 105 8.54 2.05 -18.21
CA ASN A 105 7.78 3.28 -18.10
C ASN A 105 6.28 3.04 -18.35
N VAL A 106 5.93 2.22 -19.36
CA VAL A 106 4.53 1.82 -19.62
C VAL A 106 3.97 1.02 -18.44
N ARG A 107 4.73 0.08 -17.86
CA ARG A 107 4.32 -0.69 -16.69
C ARG A 107 4.16 0.18 -15.45
N GLN A 108 5.09 1.11 -15.21
CA GLN A 108 5.02 2.05 -14.09
C GLN A 108 3.81 2.97 -14.23
N ARG A 109 3.56 3.49 -15.44
CA ARG A 109 2.35 4.26 -15.76
C ARG A 109 1.08 3.43 -15.61
N ARG A 110 1.07 2.17 -16.03
CA ARG A 110 -0.06 1.24 -15.82
C ARG A 110 -0.27 0.94 -14.34
N LYS A 111 0.79 0.83 -13.54
CA LYS A 111 0.72 0.65 -12.08
C LYS A 111 0.11 1.88 -11.42
N VAL A 112 0.61 3.07 -11.74
CA VAL A 112 0.02 4.34 -11.27
C VAL A 112 -1.44 4.45 -11.71
N ARG A 113 -1.75 4.08 -12.96
CA ARG A 113 -3.12 4.11 -13.49
C ARG A 113 -4.04 3.07 -12.85
N TYR A 114 -3.52 1.89 -12.50
CA TYR A 114 -4.23 0.84 -11.77
C TYR A 114 -4.55 1.27 -10.33
N HIS A 115 -3.61 1.99 -9.69
CA HIS A 115 -3.85 2.63 -8.40
C HIS A 115 -4.87 3.76 -8.51
N SER A 116 -4.79 4.60 -9.56
CA SER A 116 -5.75 5.69 -9.78
C SER A 116 -7.12 5.21 -10.29
N SER A 117 -7.23 3.98 -10.81
CA SER A 117 -8.48 3.41 -11.32
C SER A 117 -9.24 2.55 -10.29
N GLY A 118 -8.72 2.40 -9.07
CA GLY A 118 -9.39 1.63 -8.00
C GLY A 118 -9.31 0.11 -8.13
N ALA A 119 -8.62 -0.46 -9.12
CA ALA A 119 -8.61 -1.91 -9.31
C ALA A 119 -7.87 -2.66 -8.18
N GLY A 120 -6.89 -2.02 -7.52
CA GLY A 120 -6.27 -2.54 -6.30
C GLY A 120 -7.22 -2.53 -5.10
N VAL A 121 -8.10 -1.54 -5.03
CA VAL A 121 -9.14 -1.41 -3.99
C VAL A 121 -10.12 -2.58 -4.07
N ASP A 122 -10.52 -3.00 -5.28
CA ASP A 122 -11.45 -4.12 -5.47
C ASP A 122 -10.89 -5.47 -4.99
N SER A 123 -9.59 -5.73 -5.18
CA SER A 123 -8.95 -6.95 -4.67
C SER A 123 -9.01 -6.99 -3.14
N VAL A 124 -8.64 -5.89 -2.47
CA VAL A 124 -8.70 -5.85 -1.00
C VAL A 124 -10.13 -5.88 -0.49
N ARG A 125 -11.04 -5.13 -1.13
CA ARG A 125 -12.47 -5.12 -0.82
C ARG A 125 -13.06 -6.52 -0.82
N ARG A 126 -12.80 -7.33 -1.84
CA ARG A 126 -13.29 -8.73 -1.90
C ARG A 126 -12.74 -9.61 -0.77
N ARG A 127 -11.52 -9.35 -0.28
CA ARG A 127 -10.99 -10.08 0.88
C ARG A 127 -11.69 -9.65 2.17
N VAL A 128 -11.98 -8.36 2.33
CA VAL A 128 -12.76 -7.84 3.45
C VAL A 128 -14.19 -8.37 3.42
N GLU A 129 -14.84 -8.39 2.26
CA GLU A 129 -16.17 -8.97 2.06
C GLU A 129 -16.21 -10.44 2.46
N ARG A 130 -15.26 -11.25 1.97
CA ARG A 130 -15.15 -12.67 2.35
C ARG A 130 -14.93 -12.85 3.85
N PHE A 131 -14.13 -12.00 4.48
CA PHE A 131 -13.94 -12.03 5.92
C PHE A 131 -15.25 -11.69 6.65
N ALA A 132 -15.96 -10.65 6.23
CA ALA A 132 -17.25 -10.28 6.80
C ALA A 132 -18.30 -11.40 6.69
N GLU A 133 -18.36 -12.08 5.54
CA GLU A 133 -19.25 -13.24 5.33
C GLU A 133 -18.94 -14.40 6.28
N GLN A 134 -17.66 -14.65 6.57
CA GLN A 134 -17.22 -15.69 7.51
C GLN A 134 -17.41 -15.28 8.98
N HIS A 135 -17.54 -13.99 9.24
CA HIS A 135 -17.61 -13.40 10.58
C HIS A 135 -18.82 -12.45 10.69
N PRO A 136 -20.06 -12.95 10.61
CA PRO A 136 -21.27 -12.13 10.54
C PRO A 136 -21.50 -11.22 11.75
N GLN A 137 -20.91 -11.56 12.90
CA GLN A 137 -20.94 -10.73 14.12
C GLN A 137 -20.05 -9.47 14.02
N TRP A 138 -19.12 -9.45 13.06
CA TRP A 138 -18.20 -8.33 12.87
C TRP A 138 -18.88 -7.23 12.06
N SER A 139 -19.01 -6.07 12.68
CA SER A 139 -19.35 -4.84 11.95
C SER A 139 -18.11 -4.02 11.66
N MET A 140 -18.00 -3.54 10.42
CA MET A 140 -16.81 -2.90 9.88
C MET A 140 -17.17 -1.83 8.85
N ARG A 141 -16.38 -0.76 8.81
CA ARG A 141 -16.40 0.27 7.76
C ARG A 141 -15.16 0.16 6.89
N LEU A 142 -15.35 0.23 5.58
CA LEU A 142 -14.29 0.15 4.59
C LEU A 142 -14.11 1.50 3.89
N TYR A 143 -12.92 2.06 3.99
CA TYR A 143 -12.58 3.35 3.39
C TYR A 143 -11.55 3.18 2.27
N ALA A 144 -11.68 3.95 1.19
CA ALA A 144 -10.68 3.99 0.13
C ALA A 144 -9.45 4.81 0.56
N LEU A 145 -8.26 4.32 0.22
CA LEU A 145 -6.99 5.02 0.37
C LEU A 145 -6.26 5.10 -0.98
N PRO A 146 -5.32 6.04 -1.15
CA PRO A 146 -4.48 6.15 -2.34
C PRO A 146 -3.86 4.83 -2.81
N TYR A 147 -3.50 3.97 -1.86
CA TYR A 147 -2.76 2.74 -2.11
C TYR A 147 -3.46 1.48 -1.60
N GLY A 148 -4.73 1.55 -1.20
CA GLY A 148 -5.42 0.39 -0.62
C GLY A 148 -6.75 0.75 0.02
N VAL A 149 -7.09 0.04 1.09
CA VAL A 149 -8.31 0.28 1.85
C VAL A 149 -8.01 0.29 3.34
N ARG A 150 -8.81 1.02 4.10
CA ARG A 150 -8.76 1.00 5.56
C ARG A 150 -10.01 0.32 6.07
N VAL A 151 -9.80 -0.64 6.95
CA VAL A 151 -10.87 -1.28 7.69
C VAL A 151 -10.89 -0.68 9.08
N ILE A 152 -12.05 -0.22 9.51
CA ILE A 152 -12.33 0.18 10.89
C ILE A 152 -13.39 -0.75 11.43
N VAL A 153 -13.08 -1.47 12.50
CA VAL A 153 -14.04 -2.36 13.16
C VAL A 153 -14.90 -1.56 14.12
N THR A 154 -16.22 -1.72 14.03
CA THR A 154 -17.19 -0.85 14.71
C THR A 154 -18.01 -1.55 15.80
N HIS A 155 -18.08 -2.87 15.82
CA HIS A 155 -18.95 -3.61 16.74
C HIS A 155 -18.40 -3.79 18.17
N ALA A 156 -17.09 -3.62 18.40
CA ALA A 156 -16.47 -3.86 19.69
C ALA A 156 -15.12 -3.12 19.83
N GLU A 157 -14.66 -3.00 21.06
CA GLU A 157 -13.27 -2.66 21.38
C GLU A 157 -12.37 -3.91 21.24
N PHE A 158 -11.11 -3.70 20.85
CA PHE A 158 -10.12 -4.76 20.70
C PHE A 158 -8.88 -4.47 21.53
N ASP A 159 -8.31 -5.54 22.11
CA ASP A 159 -6.95 -5.52 22.63
C ASP A 159 -5.97 -5.62 21.44
N PRO A 160 -5.00 -4.70 21.31
CA PRO A 160 -3.95 -4.77 20.28
C PRO A 160 -3.17 -6.09 20.25
N ALA A 161 -3.14 -6.85 21.34
CA ALA A 161 -2.49 -8.17 21.43
C ALA A 161 -3.42 -9.35 21.07
N ASP A 162 -4.71 -9.12 20.82
CA ASP A 162 -5.69 -10.16 20.51
C ASP A 162 -5.33 -10.91 19.21
N ASN A 163 -5.58 -12.22 19.19
CA ASN A 163 -5.42 -13.03 17.99
C ASN A 163 -6.43 -12.63 16.89
N ALA A 164 -7.61 -12.12 17.27
CA ALA A 164 -8.60 -11.60 16.32
C ALA A 164 -8.02 -10.46 15.46
N VAL A 165 -7.14 -9.62 16.02
CA VAL A 165 -6.42 -8.56 15.29
C VAL A 165 -5.52 -9.18 14.22
N LYS A 166 -4.75 -10.22 14.57
CA LYS A 166 -3.84 -10.90 13.63
C LYS A 166 -4.61 -11.58 12.50
N GLU A 167 -5.74 -12.20 12.81
CA GLU A 167 -6.62 -12.84 11.82
C GLU A 167 -7.16 -11.83 10.81
N LEU A 168 -7.71 -10.71 11.29
CA LEU A 168 -8.18 -9.63 10.40
C LEU A 168 -7.02 -9.08 9.55
N CYS A 169 -5.90 -8.74 10.18
CA CYS A 169 -4.74 -8.16 9.47
C CYS A 169 -4.24 -9.08 8.35
N LYS A 170 -4.20 -10.39 8.61
CA LYS A 170 -3.85 -11.40 7.60
C LYS A 170 -4.89 -11.47 6.49
N ALA A 171 -6.18 -11.48 6.83
CA ALA A 171 -7.27 -11.58 5.85
C ALA A 171 -7.27 -10.40 4.87
N ILE A 172 -7.09 -9.18 5.39
CA ILE A 172 -7.13 -7.96 4.56
C ILE A 172 -5.81 -7.72 3.81
N GLY A 173 -4.73 -8.42 4.19
CA GLY A 173 -3.40 -8.21 3.61
C GLY A 173 -2.76 -6.91 4.11
N ALA A 174 -2.86 -6.65 5.41
CA ALA A 174 -2.10 -5.59 6.07
C ALA A 174 -0.59 -5.86 6.02
N TRP A 175 0.22 -4.88 6.39
CA TRP A 175 1.67 -5.06 6.48
C TRP A 175 2.02 -6.22 7.44
N PRO A 176 3.00 -7.09 7.11
CA PRO A 176 3.28 -8.30 7.90
C PRO A 176 3.61 -8.05 9.37
N THR A 177 4.18 -6.90 9.70
CA THR A 177 4.54 -6.53 11.08
C THR A 177 3.42 -5.81 11.82
N TYR A 178 2.36 -5.36 11.13
CA TYR A 178 1.38 -4.43 11.70
C TYR A 178 0.75 -4.94 13.00
N ALA A 179 0.28 -6.19 13.03
CA ALA A 179 -0.31 -6.76 14.23
C ALA A 179 0.71 -6.96 15.37
N ALA A 180 1.97 -7.27 15.04
CA ALA A 180 3.04 -7.38 16.03
C ALA A 180 3.41 -6.00 16.60
N ASP A 181 3.45 -4.97 15.75
CA ASP A 181 3.70 -3.59 16.16
C ASP A 181 2.57 -3.08 17.06
N CYS A 182 1.30 -3.41 16.76
CA CYS A 182 0.16 -3.07 17.59
C CYS A 182 0.25 -3.73 18.98
N ALA A 183 0.54 -5.03 19.03
CA ALA A 183 0.70 -5.77 20.28
C ALA A 183 1.86 -5.22 21.13
N LEU A 184 3.00 -4.89 20.52
CA LEU A 184 4.16 -4.34 21.21
C LEU A 184 3.89 -2.95 21.80
N ASN A 185 3.21 -2.09 21.02
CA ASN A 185 2.96 -0.70 21.41
C ASN A 185 1.66 -0.51 22.18
N GLN A 186 0.85 -1.56 22.35
CA GLN A 186 -0.46 -1.54 23.01
C GLN A 186 -1.40 -0.46 22.43
N ARG A 187 -1.36 -0.28 21.10
CA ARG A 187 -2.21 0.67 20.38
C ARG A 187 -2.29 0.34 18.89
N PHE A 188 -3.36 0.76 18.25
CA PHE A 188 -3.50 0.81 16.79
C PHE A 188 -3.02 2.15 16.27
N ALA A 189 -2.36 2.15 15.11
CA ALA A 189 -1.78 3.35 14.50
C ALA A 189 -2.03 3.36 13.00
N VAL A 190 -2.65 4.42 12.51
CA VAL A 190 -2.94 4.55 11.08
C VAL A 190 -2.54 5.93 10.54
N LEU A 191 -2.10 5.96 9.28
CA LEU A 191 -1.68 7.20 8.64
C LEU A 191 -2.90 8.01 8.19
N VAL A 192 -2.86 9.31 8.41
CA VAL A 192 -3.89 10.28 8.01
C VAL A 192 -3.18 11.45 7.33
N CYS A 193 -3.73 12.04 6.29
CA CYS A 193 -3.06 13.15 5.60
C CYS A 193 -3.22 14.45 6.42
N SER A 194 -2.20 15.31 6.44
CA SER A 194 -2.25 16.54 7.25
C SER A 194 -2.87 17.74 6.52
N ASN A 195 -2.82 17.74 5.19
CA ASN A 195 -3.18 18.91 4.39
C ASN A 195 -4.45 18.64 3.56
N GLU A 196 -5.36 19.62 3.55
CA GLU A 196 -6.67 19.57 2.86
C GLU A 196 -6.53 19.49 1.32
N SER A 197 -5.39 19.94 0.78
CA SER A 197 -5.06 19.81 -0.65
C SER A 197 -4.78 18.36 -1.06
N ALA A 198 -4.16 17.55 -0.20
CA ALA A 198 -3.88 16.14 -0.40
C ALA A 198 -5.17 15.32 -0.32
N TYR A 199 -6.14 15.78 0.47
CA TYR A 199 -7.52 15.27 0.43
C TYR A 199 -8.23 15.57 -0.89
N ARG A 200 -7.90 16.68 -1.56
CA ARG A 200 -8.57 17.09 -2.80
C ARG A 200 -8.18 16.22 -3.99
N ASP A 201 -6.93 15.75 -4.02
CA ASP A 201 -6.41 14.86 -5.07
C ASP A 201 -6.77 13.38 -4.83
N PHE A 202 -7.06 13.00 -3.58
CA PHE A 202 -7.43 11.63 -3.21
C PHE A 202 -8.83 11.57 -2.60
N GLN A 203 -9.77 11.00 -3.36
CA GLN A 203 -11.13 10.76 -2.87
C GLN A 203 -11.14 9.64 -1.82
N HIS A 204 -10.79 9.98 -0.58
CA HIS A 204 -11.17 9.17 0.57
C HIS A 204 -12.69 9.08 0.59
N ARG A 205 -13.19 7.85 0.47
CA ARG A 205 -14.62 7.58 0.37
C ARG A 205 -14.94 6.34 1.20
N LEU A 206 -16.07 6.36 1.90
CA LEU A 206 -16.67 5.15 2.45
C LEU A 206 -17.11 4.25 1.29
N LEU A 207 -16.46 3.09 1.16
CA LEU A 207 -16.70 2.12 0.10
C LEU A 207 -17.86 1.18 0.44
N ALA A 208 -17.88 0.71 1.68
CA ALA A 208 -18.87 -0.25 2.16
C ALA A 208 -18.93 -0.24 3.69
N GLU A 209 -20.07 -0.66 4.21
CA GLU A 209 -20.25 -1.07 5.59
C GLU A 209 -20.63 -2.56 5.59
N PHE A 210 -20.11 -3.29 6.56
CA PHE A 210 -20.36 -4.71 6.75
C PHE A 210 -20.87 -4.96 8.16
N GLY A 211 -21.62 -6.06 8.32
CA GLY A 211 -22.18 -6.52 9.59
C GLY A 211 -23.53 -5.89 9.92
N ALA A 212 -24.28 -6.56 10.79
CA ALA A 212 -25.60 -6.14 11.25
C ALA A 212 -25.58 -5.52 12.66
N THR A 213 -24.43 -5.54 13.33
CA THR A 213 -24.30 -5.10 14.72
C THR A 213 -24.21 -3.57 14.77
N PRO A 214 -24.96 -2.90 15.67
CA PRO A 214 -24.85 -1.46 15.85
C PRO A 214 -23.41 -1.06 16.23
N VAL A 215 -23.02 0.16 15.84
CA VAL A 215 -21.71 0.73 16.18
C VAL A 215 -21.59 0.85 17.70
N HIS A 216 -20.53 0.27 18.26
CA HIS A 216 -20.26 0.28 19.68
C HIS A 216 -20.02 1.72 20.16
N PRO A 217 -20.68 2.20 21.24
CA PRO A 217 -20.59 3.58 21.70
C PRO A 217 -19.15 4.06 21.98
N ALA A 218 -18.28 3.20 22.51
CA ALA A 218 -16.88 3.54 22.77
C ALA A 218 -16.04 3.75 21.50
N VAL A 219 -16.49 3.21 20.35
CA VAL A 219 -15.78 3.30 19.07
C VAL A 219 -16.18 4.57 18.31
N VAL A 220 -17.41 5.07 18.52
CA VAL A 220 -17.99 6.24 17.85
C VAL A 220 -17.07 7.47 17.84
N PRO A 221 -16.46 7.91 18.95
CA PRO A 221 -15.60 9.10 18.95
C PRO A 221 -14.42 8.97 18.00
N THR A 222 -13.83 7.77 17.92
CA THR A 222 -12.68 7.46 17.08
C THR A 222 -13.07 7.39 15.61
N VAL A 223 -14.22 6.80 15.29
CA VAL A 223 -14.75 6.78 13.92
C VAL A 223 -15.07 8.20 13.46
N ASN A 224 -15.70 9.01 14.30
CA ASN A 224 -16.01 10.41 13.98
C ASN A 224 -14.74 11.26 13.83
N LEU A 225 -13.72 11.00 14.64
CA LEU A 225 -12.42 11.64 14.50
C LEU A 225 -11.76 11.26 13.18
N HIS A 226 -11.80 9.97 12.81
CA HIS A 226 -11.31 9.50 11.52
C HIS A 226 -12.09 10.14 10.36
N ASP A 227 -13.43 10.08 10.37
CA ASP A 227 -14.31 10.63 9.32
C ASP A 227 -14.03 12.13 9.11
N ARG A 228 -13.93 12.91 10.20
CA ARG A 228 -13.54 14.33 10.14
C ARG A 228 -12.15 14.53 9.58
N ALA A 229 -11.19 13.73 10.06
CA ALA A 229 -9.83 13.84 9.59
C ALA A 229 -9.73 13.52 8.10
N VAL A 230 -10.55 12.60 7.57
CA VAL A 230 -10.60 12.28 6.14
C VAL A 230 -11.55 13.14 5.30
N GLY A 231 -12.14 14.19 5.88
CA GLY A 231 -13.05 15.11 5.18
C GLY A 231 -14.41 14.51 4.81
N LEU A 232 -14.79 13.37 5.41
CA LEU A 232 -16.14 12.84 5.25
C LEU A 232 -17.11 13.65 6.12
N PRO A 233 -18.34 13.91 5.63
CA PRO A 233 -19.37 14.48 6.47
C PRO A 233 -19.50 13.58 7.69
N THR A 234 -19.43 14.16 8.89
CA THR A 234 -19.52 13.40 10.14
C THR A 234 -20.78 12.58 10.05
N SER A 235 -20.62 11.26 9.94
CA SER A 235 -21.72 10.34 9.72
C SER A 235 -22.77 10.66 10.76
N ALA A 236 -23.89 11.27 10.34
CA ALA A 236 -24.98 11.60 11.24
C ALA A 236 -25.35 10.28 11.92
N LEU A 237 -25.14 10.24 13.23
CA LEU A 237 -25.47 9.14 14.11
C LEU A 237 -26.86 8.62 13.74
N LEU A 238 -26.91 7.46 13.08
CA LEU A 238 -28.08 6.60 13.16
C LEU A 238 -28.01 5.96 14.54
N ILE A 239 -28.64 6.65 15.49
CA ILE A 239 -29.19 6.08 16.72
C ILE A 239 -30.31 5.11 16.31
#